data_AF-A0AA88M3N5-F1
#
_entry.id   AF-A0AA88M3N5-F1
#
_cell.length_a   1.000
_cell.length_b   1.000
_cell.length_c   1.000
_cell.angle_alpha   90.00
_cell.angle_beta   90.00
_cell.angle_gamma   90.00
#
_symmetry.space_group_name_H-M   'P 1'
#
loop_
_entity.id
_entity.type
_entity.pdbx_description
1 polymer ?
#
loop_
_entity_poly.entity_id
_entity_poly.type
_entity_poly.pdbx_seq_one_letter_code
_entity_poly.pdbx_strand_id
1 'polypeptide(L)'
;MCHNVLSFSGAANLFLIHLLQDWIVAPLKLPRCFQLGQKTAFSFTSFVSLQFFGISPNRYRFCAVVGNSVNLKGSRYGPLIDFHDIVIRINHGSTKGYESDVGTKTTHHVMYPESAVQLDNTTHLVFTPFKMKDLLWLQKTFTVGKKSVKSKTIANKDLVMIFNPAFMKYIHENWLDKRGKYPSTGFLTLALSIKICDKVSVFGFGADSDGNWSHYFEKLRNKKLKTGPHSGMYEYEIIQKLHKFGKINLFRGW
;
A
#
# COMPACT_ATOMS: atom_id res chain seq x y z
N MET A 1 14.02 17.03 16.68
CA MET A 1 14.43 15.95 15.75
C MET A 1 13.52 14.75 16.00
N CYS A 2 12.54 14.49 15.13
CA CYS A 2 11.76 13.25 15.15
C CYS A 2 11.63 12.77 13.70
N HIS A 3 12.25 11.62 13.40
CA HIS A 3 12.21 10.99 12.08
C HIS A 3 10.96 10.11 11.96
N ASN A 4 10.19 10.28 10.87
CA ASN A 4 9.03 9.46 10.53
C ASN A 4 9.37 8.54 9.34
N VAL A 5 10.21 7.53 9.56
CA VAL A 5 10.27 6.21 8.87
C VAL A 5 11.32 5.40 9.64
N LEU A 6 10.93 4.27 10.26
CA LEU A 6 11.88 3.33 10.85
C LEU A 6 12.43 2.43 9.73
N SER A 7 13.64 2.73 9.27
CA SER A 7 14.47 1.78 8.52
C SER A 7 15.29 0.98 9.55
N PHE A 8 15.20 -0.35 9.50
CA PHE A 8 16.08 -1.22 10.28
C PHE A 8 17.45 -1.33 9.59
N SER A 9 18.27 -0.29 9.68
CA SER A 9 19.72 -0.47 9.60
C SER A 9 20.24 -0.82 10.99
N GLY A 10 21.17 -1.77 11.07
CA GLY A 10 21.58 -2.46 12.29
C GLY A 10 21.77 -1.62 13.55
N ALA A 11 21.47 -2.28 14.68
CA ALA A 11 21.68 -1.86 16.07
C ALA A 11 20.72 -0.77 16.63
N ALA A 12 19.48 -1.16 16.92
CA ALA A 12 18.63 -0.40 17.86
C ALA A 12 17.65 -1.33 18.59
N ASN A 13 18.15 -2.19 19.48
CA ASN A 13 17.34 -3.20 20.18
C ASN A 13 16.71 -2.72 21.49
N LEU A 14 16.69 -1.41 21.78
CA LEU A 14 16.16 -0.87 23.05
C LEU A 14 15.25 0.37 22.91
N PHE A 15 15.11 0.96 21.71
CA PHE A 15 14.29 2.17 21.53
C PHE A 15 12.81 1.89 21.22
N LEU A 16 12.42 0.65 20.93
CA LEU A 16 11.06 0.32 20.49
C LEU A 16 10.02 0.31 21.63
N ILE A 17 10.45 0.19 22.89
CA ILE A 17 9.53 -0.01 24.02
C ILE A 17 9.02 1.34 24.56
N HIS A 18 9.83 2.41 24.53
CA HIS A 18 9.41 3.71 25.08
C HIS A 18 8.43 4.49 24.22
N LEU A 19 8.40 4.30 22.89
CA LEU A 19 7.50 5.08 22.02
C LEU A 19 6.06 4.52 21.94
N LEU A 20 5.83 3.29 22.40
CA LEU A 20 4.50 2.64 22.33
C LEU A 20 3.66 2.85 23.59
N GLN A 21 4.24 3.32 24.70
CA GLN A 21 3.51 3.54 25.95
C GLN A 21 2.77 4.89 26.01
N ASP A 22 3.16 5.90 25.23
CA ASP A 22 2.56 7.25 25.31
C ASP A 22 1.28 7.45 24.48
N TRP A 23 0.81 6.43 23.74
CA TRP A 23 -0.30 6.59 22.79
C TRP A 23 -1.64 5.99 23.24
N ILE A 24 -1.74 5.37 24.43
CA ILE A 24 -2.88 4.49 24.75
C ILE A 24 -3.81 5.00 25.87
N VAL A 25 -3.52 6.07 26.63
CA VAL A 25 -4.44 6.47 27.73
C VAL A 25 -4.67 7.98 27.86
N ALA A 26 -5.93 8.38 27.64
CA ALA A 26 -6.66 9.54 28.18
C ALA A 26 -6.44 10.97 27.59
N PRO A 27 -7.48 11.84 27.67
CA PRO A 27 -7.53 13.12 26.94
C PRO A 27 -6.77 14.22 27.70
N LEU A 28 -5.74 14.79 27.06
CA LEU A 28 -4.97 15.88 27.63
C LEU A 28 -5.73 17.22 27.50
N LYS A 29 -6.26 17.70 28.64
CA LYS A 29 -6.40 19.13 28.90
C LYS A 29 -5.03 19.78 28.79
N LEU A 30 -4.89 20.79 27.93
CA LEU A 30 -3.69 21.63 27.82
C LEU A 30 -3.49 22.44 29.11
N PRO A 31 -2.30 22.43 29.73
CA PRO A 31 -1.96 23.43 30.75
C PRO A 31 -1.65 24.78 30.07
N ARG A 32 -2.26 25.85 30.60
CA ARG A 32 -1.78 27.22 30.42
C ARG A 32 -0.49 27.39 31.20
N CYS A 33 0.61 27.69 30.51
CA CYS A 33 1.69 28.62 30.84
C CYS A 33 3.00 28.13 30.22
N PHE A 34 3.40 28.75 29.12
CA PHE A 34 4.75 29.30 28.94
C PHE A 34 4.65 30.35 27.82
N GLN A 35 4.30 31.57 28.23
CA GLN A 35 4.56 32.76 27.44
C GLN A 35 5.99 33.20 27.77
N LEU A 36 6.86 33.24 26.76
CA LEU A 36 7.89 34.27 26.60
C LEU A 36 8.40 34.24 25.15
N GLY A 37 8.51 35.44 24.59
CA GLY A 37 8.42 35.72 23.16
C GLY A 37 9.61 35.28 22.32
N GLN A 38 9.32 35.01 21.05
CA GLN A 38 9.99 35.67 19.93
C GLN A 38 9.15 35.51 18.66
N LYS A 39 8.97 36.63 17.95
CA LYS A 39 8.26 36.71 16.68
C LYS A 39 9.13 36.09 15.58
N THR A 40 8.92 34.83 15.25
CA THR A 40 9.30 34.27 13.95
C THR A 40 8.18 33.36 13.48
N ALA A 41 7.48 33.79 12.44
CA ALA A 41 6.55 32.94 11.71
C ALA A 41 7.37 31.83 11.03
N PHE A 42 7.49 30.67 11.67
CA PHE A 42 7.95 29.47 11.00
C PHE A 42 6.82 28.98 10.10
N SER A 43 6.98 29.23 8.80
CA SER A 43 6.19 28.58 7.77
C SER A 43 6.40 27.07 7.90
N PHE A 44 5.36 26.35 8.33
CA PHE A 44 5.34 24.89 8.30
C PHE A 44 5.18 24.41 6.85
N THR A 45 6.22 24.55 6.04
CA THR A 45 6.33 23.73 4.83
C THR A 45 6.71 22.32 5.28
N SER A 46 5.72 21.43 5.21
CA SER A 46 5.89 19.99 5.43
C SER A 46 6.88 19.42 4.42
N PHE A 47 8.17 19.40 4.78
CA PHE A 47 9.16 18.61 4.06
C PHE A 47 9.02 17.16 4.53
N VAL A 48 8.09 16.43 3.92
CA VAL A 48 8.25 14.98 3.79
C VAL A 48 9.53 14.81 2.98
N SER A 49 10.63 14.40 3.63
CA SER A 49 11.91 14.29 2.93
C SER A 49 11.82 13.16 1.91
N LEU A 50 11.64 13.57 0.65
CA LEU A 50 11.59 12.78 -0.59
C LEU A 50 12.75 11.75 -0.66
N GLN A 51 13.87 12.06 0.00
CA GLN A 51 15.08 11.25 0.01
C GLN A 51 14.91 9.84 0.62
N PHE A 52 13.97 9.63 1.54
CA PHE A 52 13.73 8.32 2.17
C PHE A 52 13.12 7.26 1.22
N PHE A 53 12.54 7.69 0.09
CA PHE A 53 11.97 6.81 -0.93
C PHE A 53 12.83 6.72 -2.19
N GLY A 54 14.10 7.18 -2.14
CA GLY A 54 14.94 7.30 -3.33
C GLY A 54 14.43 8.32 -4.35
N ILE A 55 13.64 9.30 -3.91
CA ILE A 55 13.00 10.28 -4.78
C ILE A 55 14.03 11.34 -5.16
N SER A 56 14.57 11.19 -6.37
CA SER A 56 15.28 12.29 -7.02
C SER A 56 14.26 13.33 -7.47
N PRO A 57 14.40 14.61 -7.08
CA PRO A 57 13.51 15.69 -7.52
C PRO A 57 13.51 15.91 -9.04
N ASN A 58 14.42 15.26 -9.78
CA ASN A 58 14.54 15.36 -11.23
C ASN A 58 14.03 14.14 -12.00
N ARG A 59 13.43 13.13 -11.34
CA ARG A 59 12.88 11.97 -12.03
C ARG A 59 11.37 11.89 -11.85
N TYR A 60 10.66 12.16 -12.93
CA TYR A 60 9.21 11.95 -13.02
C TYR A 60 8.93 10.45 -12.94
N ARG A 61 8.09 10.03 -11.98
CA ARG A 61 7.81 8.62 -11.69
C ARG A 61 6.43 8.24 -12.16
N PHE A 62 6.40 7.37 -13.16
CA PHE A 62 5.17 6.76 -13.66
C PHE A 62 4.90 5.46 -12.91
N CYS A 63 3.76 5.39 -12.22
CA CYS A 63 3.37 4.22 -11.44
C CYS A 63 2.17 3.50 -12.07
N ALA A 64 2.26 2.18 -12.20
CA ALA A 64 1.12 1.31 -12.45
C ALA A 64 0.69 0.63 -11.14
N VAL A 65 -0.56 0.83 -10.75
CA VAL A 65 -1.19 0.09 -9.65
C VAL A 65 -2.06 -1.01 -10.26
N VAL A 66 -1.69 -2.25 -10.01
CA VAL A 66 -2.35 -3.43 -10.58
C VAL A 66 -3.12 -4.15 -9.49
N GLY A 67 -4.45 -3.98 -9.53
CA GLY A 67 -5.40 -4.73 -8.73
C GLY A 67 -5.61 -6.14 -9.27
N ASN A 68 -6.59 -6.85 -8.70
CA ASN A 68 -6.80 -8.27 -8.99
C ASN A 68 -8.08 -8.55 -9.78
N SER A 69 -8.82 -7.54 -10.25
CA SER A 69 -10.09 -7.75 -10.93
C SER A 69 -9.96 -8.59 -12.21
N VAL A 70 -10.99 -9.40 -12.46
CA VAL A 70 -11.16 -10.23 -13.67
C VAL A 70 -11.19 -9.41 -14.95
N ASN A 71 -11.49 -8.11 -14.90
CA ASN A 71 -11.46 -7.22 -16.07
C ASN A 71 -10.07 -7.11 -16.73
N LEU A 72 -9.02 -7.59 -16.07
CA LEU A 72 -7.70 -7.72 -16.67
C LEU A 72 -7.62 -8.85 -17.71
N LYS A 73 -8.46 -9.87 -17.60
CA LYS A 73 -8.37 -11.06 -18.44
C LYS A 73 -8.73 -10.75 -19.89
N GLY A 74 -7.81 -11.00 -20.82
CA GLY A 74 -7.94 -10.68 -22.24
C GLY A 74 -7.68 -9.20 -22.59
N SER A 75 -7.36 -8.35 -21.60
CA SER A 75 -7.12 -6.91 -21.80
C SER A 75 -5.86 -6.62 -22.60
N ARG A 76 -4.88 -7.53 -22.59
CA ARG A 76 -3.55 -7.35 -23.20
C ARG A 76 -2.80 -6.10 -22.70
N TYR A 77 -3.06 -5.68 -21.47
CA TYR A 77 -2.38 -4.53 -20.87
C TYR A 77 -0.92 -4.81 -20.43
N GLY A 78 -0.43 -6.04 -20.53
CA GLY A 78 0.87 -6.42 -20.00
C GLY A 78 2.04 -5.50 -20.43
N PRO A 79 2.25 -5.26 -21.74
CA PRO A 79 3.29 -4.33 -22.20
C PRO A 79 3.11 -2.90 -21.68
N LEU A 80 1.87 -2.43 -21.56
CA LEU A 80 1.56 -1.09 -21.05
C LEU A 80 1.82 -0.98 -19.54
N ILE A 81 1.49 -2.02 -18.77
CA ILE A 81 1.82 -2.10 -17.35
C ILE A 81 3.35 -2.07 -17.17
N ASP A 82 4.06 -2.92 -17.91
CA ASP A 82 5.52 -3.05 -17.82
C ASP A 82 6.28 -1.82 -18.33
N PHE A 83 5.63 -0.90 -19.07
CA PHE A 83 6.21 0.38 -19.47
C PHE A 83 6.48 1.33 -18.27
N HIS A 84 5.77 1.17 -17.15
CA HIS A 84 5.90 2.07 -16.00
C HIS A 84 7.23 1.88 -15.26
N ASP A 85 7.74 2.96 -14.63
CA ASP A 85 8.93 2.91 -13.77
C ASP A 85 8.69 2.01 -12.56
N ILE A 86 7.52 2.17 -11.95
CA ILE A 86 7.09 1.47 -10.73
C ILE A 86 5.83 0.68 -11.06
N VAL A 87 5.87 -0.63 -10.84
CA VAL A 87 4.69 -1.51 -10.91
C VAL A 87 4.42 -2.05 -9.52
N ILE A 88 3.22 -1.74 -9.01
CA ILE A 88 2.77 -2.07 -7.66
C ILE A 88 1.65 -3.10 -7.76
N ARG A 89 1.89 -4.29 -7.21
CA ARG A 89 0.92 -5.40 -7.17
C ARG A 89 0.42 -5.64 -5.75
N ILE A 90 -0.72 -6.31 -5.62
CA ILE A 90 -1.37 -6.52 -4.30
C ILE A 90 -1.78 -7.98 -4.08
N ASN A 91 -1.70 -8.42 -2.82
CA ASN A 91 -2.22 -9.71 -2.36
C ASN A 91 -1.71 -10.89 -3.22
N HIS A 92 -2.57 -11.82 -3.63
CA HIS A 92 -2.22 -13.00 -4.45
C HIS A 92 -2.13 -12.73 -5.97
N GLY A 93 -1.98 -11.48 -6.40
CA GLY A 93 -1.91 -11.13 -7.82
C GLY A 93 -0.73 -11.78 -8.55
N SER A 94 -0.97 -12.93 -9.18
CA SER A 94 0.04 -13.71 -9.91
C SER A 94 0.25 -13.19 -11.32
N THR A 95 1.50 -12.98 -11.72
CA THR A 95 1.85 -12.70 -13.14
C THR A 95 1.92 -13.96 -13.98
N LYS A 96 2.35 -15.08 -13.37
CA LYS A 96 2.60 -16.33 -14.09
C LYS A 96 1.33 -16.86 -14.75
N GLY A 97 1.37 -17.03 -16.07
CA GLY A 97 0.25 -17.50 -16.89
C GLY A 97 -0.75 -16.40 -17.29
N TYR A 98 -0.49 -15.14 -16.91
CA TYR A 98 -1.33 -13.97 -17.21
C TYR A 98 -0.51 -12.80 -17.77
N GLU A 99 0.74 -13.04 -18.18
CA GLU A 99 1.74 -12.02 -18.51
C GLU A 99 1.27 -11.08 -19.63
N SER A 100 0.53 -11.59 -20.61
CA SER A 100 -0.04 -10.79 -21.69
C SER A 100 -0.99 -9.70 -21.17
N ASP A 101 -1.71 -10.01 -20.10
CA ASP A 101 -2.76 -9.16 -19.54
C ASP A 101 -2.23 -8.28 -18.41
N VAL A 102 -1.42 -8.84 -17.52
CA VAL A 102 -1.00 -8.17 -16.28
C VAL A 102 0.47 -7.79 -16.24
N GLY A 103 1.24 -8.17 -17.25
CA GLY A 103 2.67 -7.89 -17.35
C GLY A 103 3.51 -8.82 -16.48
N THR A 104 4.82 -8.61 -16.52
CA THR A 104 5.84 -9.41 -15.81
C THR A 104 6.54 -8.63 -14.72
N LYS A 105 6.63 -7.30 -14.85
CA LYS A 105 7.36 -6.43 -13.94
C LYS A 105 6.62 -6.33 -12.61
N THR A 106 7.36 -6.45 -11.51
CA THR A 106 6.90 -6.10 -10.17
C THR A 106 8.04 -5.38 -9.46
N THR A 107 7.77 -4.19 -8.94
CA THR A 107 8.78 -3.42 -8.19
C THR A 107 8.44 -3.35 -6.71
N HIS A 108 7.13 -3.29 -6.41
CA HIS A 108 6.58 -3.21 -5.08
C HIS A 108 5.39 -4.18 -4.99
N HIS A 109 5.27 -4.87 -3.87
CA HIS A 109 4.16 -5.77 -3.61
C HIS A 109 3.54 -5.47 -2.25
N VAL A 110 2.26 -5.12 -2.24
CA VAL A 110 1.52 -4.77 -1.04
C VAL A 110 0.75 -5.98 -0.54
N MET A 111 1.04 -6.41 0.69
CA MET A 111 0.38 -7.57 1.28
C MET A 111 0.38 -7.53 2.82
N TYR A 112 -0.39 -8.44 3.39
CA TYR A 112 -0.52 -8.69 4.83
C TYR A 112 -0.46 -10.21 5.06
N PRO A 113 -0.34 -10.71 6.30
CA PRO A 113 0.00 -12.11 6.55
C PRO A 113 -0.91 -13.13 5.84
N GLU A 114 -2.23 -12.90 5.86
CA GLU A 114 -3.20 -13.82 5.25
C GLU A 114 -3.28 -13.72 3.71
N SER A 115 -2.64 -12.71 3.09
CA SER A 115 -2.53 -12.56 1.64
C SER A 115 -1.10 -12.68 1.12
N ALA A 116 -0.18 -13.19 1.96
CA ALA A 116 1.23 -13.19 1.68
C ALA A 116 1.59 -14.16 0.53
N VAL A 117 2.48 -13.70 -0.34
CA VAL A 117 3.11 -14.48 -1.40
C VAL A 117 4.63 -14.35 -1.28
N GLN A 118 5.36 -15.36 -1.73
CA GLN A 118 6.81 -15.28 -1.74
C GLN A 118 7.28 -14.31 -2.83
N LEU A 119 8.07 -13.31 -2.45
CA LEU A 119 8.67 -12.35 -3.35
C LEU A 119 10.09 -12.78 -3.76
N ASP A 120 10.53 -12.30 -4.92
CA ASP A 120 11.95 -12.36 -5.29
C ASP A 120 12.79 -11.37 -4.45
N ASN A 121 14.11 -11.42 -4.62
CA ASN A 121 15.05 -10.64 -3.82
C ASN A 121 15.17 -9.16 -4.24
N THR A 122 14.47 -8.73 -5.30
CA THR A 122 14.50 -7.38 -5.87
C THR A 122 13.20 -6.61 -5.64
N THR A 123 12.09 -7.32 -5.39
CA THR A 123 10.79 -6.71 -5.13
C THR A 123 10.71 -6.17 -3.70
N HIS A 124 10.28 -4.92 -3.57
CA HIS A 124 10.02 -4.30 -2.27
C HIS A 124 8.71 -4.79 -1.68
N LEU A 125 8.76 -5.25 -0.43
CA LEU A 125 7.56 -5.58 0.33
C LEU A 125 7.00 -4.30 0.97
N VAL A 126 5.77 -3.94 0.63
CA VAL A 126 5.00 -2.92 1.36
C VAL A 126 4.02 -3.65 2.28
N PHE A 127 4.41 -3.87 3.52
CA PHE A 127 3.64 -4.62 4.51
C PHE A 127 2.51 -3.78 5.10
N THR A 128 1.27 -4.27 5.08
CA THR A 128 0.08 -3.55 5.53
C THR A 128 -0.48 -4.15 6.82
N PRO A 129 -0.13 -3.64 8.01
CA PRO A 129 -0.60 -4.18 9.28
C PRO A 129 -2.03 -3.71 9.60
N PHE A 130 -3.00 -4.62 9.53
CA PHE A 130 -4.40 -4.36 9.91
C PHE A 130 -4.67 -4.63 11.40
N LYS A 131 -3.79 -5.40 12.06
CA LYS A 131 -3.87 -5.74 13.49
C LYS A 131 -2.48 -5.89 14.09
N MET A 132 -2.34 -5.71 15.41
CA MET A 132 -1.05 -5.84 16.10
C MET A 132 -0.37 -7.20 15.87
N LYS A 133 -1.17 -8.27 15.74
CA LYS A 133 -0.66 -9.62 15.42
C LYS A 133 0.08 -9.68 14.08
N ASP A 134 -0.19 -8.76 13.14
CA ASP A 134 0.50 -8.70 11.86
C ASP A 134 1.93 -8.21 12.02
N LEU A 135 2.16 -7.23 12.89
CA LEU A 135 3.51 -6.75 13.21
C LEU A 135 4.32 -7.84 13.92
N LEU A 136 3.70 -8.60 14.82
CA LEU A 136 4.34 -9.76 15.46
C LEU A 136 4.67 -10.86 14.45
N TRP A 137 3.79 -11.11 13.48
CA TRP A 137 4.05 -12.03 12.37
C TRP A 137 5.25 -11.57 11.54
N LEU A 138 5.33 -10.28 11.21
CA LEU A 138 6.43 -9.70 10.46
C LEU A 138 7.75 -9.86 11.22
N GLN A 139 7.75 -9.48 12.51
CA GLN A 139 8.92 -9.64 13.38
C GLN A 139 9.36 -11.10 13.42
N LYS A 140 8.45 -12.04 13.66
CA LYS A 140 8.77 -13.49 13.70
C LYS A 140 9.36 -13.99 12.37
N THR A 141 8.84 -13.49 11.25
CA THR A 141 9.28 -13.89 9.90
C THR A 141 10.74 -13.52 9.64
N PHE A 142 11.22 -12.39 10.19
CA PHE A 142 12.60 -11.92 9.97
C PHE A 142 13.54 -12.13 11.16
N THR A 143 13.04 -12.49 12.35
CA THR A 143 13.85 -12.70 13.56
C THR A 143 14.18 -14.16 13.86
N VAL A 144 13.42 -15.13 13.34
CA VAL A 144 13.69 -16.55 13.64
C VAL A 144 14.93 -17.03 12.88
N GLY A 145 16.08 -16.78 13.50
CA GLY A 145 17.41 -17.31 13.17
C GLY A 145 17.55 -18.81 13.43
N LYS A 146 16.59 -19.63 12.99
CA LYS A 146 16.83 -21.06 12.76
C LYS A 146 16.65 -21.34 11.29
N LYS A 147 17.80 -21.43 10.63
CA LYS A 147 18.03 -22.08 9.34
C LYS A 147 17.44 -23.50 9.38
N SER A 148 16.12 -23.63 9.28
CA SER A 148 15.56 -24.78 8.59
C SER A 148 16.01 -24.61 7.16
N VAL A 149 16.82 -25.56 6.68
CA VAL A 149 17.51 -25.58 5.38
C VAL A 149 16.56 -25.41 4.17
N LYS A 150 15.24 -25.30 4.41
CA LYS A 150 14.18 -25.13 3.40
C LYS A 150 13.28 -23.90 3.59
N SER A 151 13.51 -23.03 4.58
CA SER A 151 12.67 -21.84 4.75
C SER A 151 13.07 -20.75 3.75
N LYS A 152 12.41 -20.73 2.59
CA LYS A 152 12.47 -19.60 1.66
C LYS A 152 11.90 -18.37 2.38
N THR A 153 12.71 -17.31 2.48
CA THR A 153 12.29 -16.03 3.06
C THR A 153 11.15 -15.42 2.24
N ILE A 154 10.17 -14.81 2.90
CA ILE A 154 9.00 -14.24 2.23
C ILE A 154 9.35 -13.06 1.31
N ALA A 155 10.39 -12.31 1.66
CA ALA A 155 10.92 -11.17 0.93
C ALA A 155 12.37 -10.90 1.38
N ASN A 156 13.08 -10.05 0.65
CA ASN A 156 14.35 -9.49 1.11
C ASN A 156 14.10 -8.56 2.31
N LYS A 157 14.74 -8.84 3.46
CA LYS A 157 14.58 -8.09 4.72
C LYS A 157 14.93 -6.60 4.57
N ASP A 158 15.86 -6.27 3.67
CA ASP A 158 16.36 -4.90 3.49
C ASP A 158 15.43 -4.08 2.56
N LEU A 159 14.46 -4.74 1.91
CA LEU A 159 13.46 -4.13 1.03
C LEU A 159 12.06 -4.14 1.64
N VAL A 160 11.95 -4.30 2.97
CA VAL A 160 10.66 -4.29 3.69
C VAL A 160 10.33 -2.88 4.15
N MET A 161 9.14 -2.42 3.75
CA MET A 161 8.49 -1.18 4.20
C MET A 161 7.21 -1.51 4.96
N ILE A 162 6.85 -0.68 5.92
CA ILE A 162 5.60 -0.82 6.69
C ILE A 162 4.67 0.33 6.32
N PHE A 163 3.47 -0.01 5.87
CA PHE A 163 2.42 0.96 5.58
C PHE A 163 1.99 1.63 6.91
N ASN A 164 2.05 2.96 6.95
CA ASN A 164 1.76 3.72 8.15
C ASN A 164 0.26 3.61 8.56
N PRO A 165 -0.08 3.04 9.73
CA PRO A 165 -1.47 2.90 10.18
C PRO A 165 -2.21 4.24 10.36
N ALA A 166 -1.50 5.33 10.70
CA ALA A 166 -2.09 6.65 10.78
C ALA A 166 -2.57 7.15 9.40
N PHE A 167 -1.84 6.80 8.34
CA PHE A 167 -2.27 7.12 6.97
C PHE A 167 -3.46 6.26 6.52
N MET A 168 -3.53 4.98 6.94
CA MET A 168 -4.72 4.15 6.72
C MET A 168 -5.96 4.78 7.35
N LYS A 169 -5.84 5.25 8.60
CA LYS A 169 -6.91 5.98 9.29
C LYS A 169 -7.28 7.26 8.52
N TYR A 170 -6.30 8.07 8.13
CA TYR A 170 -6.56 9.28 7.35
C TYR A 170 -7.36 8.99 6.07
N ILE A 171 -6.99 7.95 5.31
CA ILE A 171 -7.71 7.52 4.11
C ILE A 171 -9.15 7.12 4.46
N HIS A 172 -9.34 6.30 5.49
CA HIS A 172 -10.66 5.83 5.89
C HIS A 172 -11.57 7.00 6.30
N GLU A 173 -11.06 7.94 7.07
CA GLU A 173 -11.84 9.06 7.59
C GLU A 173 -12.11 10.15 6.55
N ASN A 174 -11.13 10.50 5.71
CA ASN A 174 -11.19 11.69 4.85
C ASN A 174 -11.47 11.38 3.37
N TRP A 175 -11.22 10.16 2.92
CA TRP A 175 -11.47 9.77 1.52
C TRP A 175 -12.68 8.85 1.40
N LEU A 176 -12.92 8.03 2.44
CA LEU A 176 -13.97 7.03 2.44
C LEU A 176 -15.13 7.33 3.40
N ASP A 177 -15.15 8.47 4.07
CA ASP A 177 -16.19 8.88 5.03
C ASP A 177 -16.53 7.78 6.07
N LYS A 178 -15.51 7.03 6.50
CA LYS A 178 -15.64 5.87 7.39
C LYS A 178 -16.56 4.76 6.88
N ARG A 179 -16.85 4.71 5.57
CA ARG A 179 -17.67 3.63 4.99
C ARG A 179 -16.92 2.30 4.97
N GLY A 180 -17.64 1.22 5.29
CA GLY A 180 -17.05 -0.09 5.53
C GLY A 180 -16.25 -0.15 6.83
N LYS A 181 -15.76 -1.34 7.20
CA LYS A 181 -15.03 -1.52 8.46
C LYS A 181 -13.62 -0.92 8.43
N TYR A 182 -12.96 -0.99 7.27
CA TYR A 182 -11.64 -0.42 6.97
C TYR A 182 -11.45 -0.35 5.45
N PRO A 183 -10.50 0.44 4.90
CA PRO A 183 -10.23 0.50 3.46
C PRO A 183 -9.61 -0.81 2.92
N SER A 184 -9.87 -1.13 1.66
CA SER A 184 -9.25 -2.29 0.99
C SER A 184 -7.75 -2.08 0.73
N THR A 185 -6.99 -3.18 0.63
CA THR A 185 -5.57 -3.12 0.22
C THR A 185 -5.40 -2.38 -1.10
N GLY A 186 -6.32 -2.58 -2.06
CA GLY A 186 -6.29 -1.89 -3.35
C GLY A 186 -6.42 -0.37 -3.20
N PHE A 187 -7.39 0.08 -2.40
CA PHE A 187 -7.61 1.51 -2.20
C PHE A 187 -6.48 2.18 -1.39
N LEU A 188 -5.96 1.51 -0.36
CA LEU A 188 -4.77 1.96 0.38
C LEU A 188 -3.57 2.11 -0.55
N THR A 189 -3.34 1.13 -1.42
CA THR A 189 -2.25 1.14 -2.39
C THR A 189 -2.38 2.30 -3.38
N LEU A 190 -3.58 2.53 -3.91
CA LEU A 190 -3.85 3.65 -4.80
C LEU A 190 -3.61 5.00 -4.11
N ALA A 191 -4.15 5.18 -2.91
CA ALA A 191 -3.98 6.42 -2.15
C ALA A 191 -2.50 6.70 -1.82
N LEU A 192 -1.73 5.66 -1.47
CA LEU A 192 -0.28 5.77 -1.31
C LEU A 192 0.40 6.15 -2.62
N SER A 193 0.03 5.52 -3.74
CA SER A 193 0.61 5.78 -5.06
C SER A 193 0.40 7.23 -5.50
N ILE A 194 -0.77 7.81 -5.25
CA ILE A 194 -1.06 9.24 -5.52
C ILE A 194 -0.15 10.17 -4.68
N LYS A 195 0.28 9.75 -3.49
CA LYS A 195 1.19 10.54 -2.65
C LYS A 195 2.64 10.45 -3.08
N ILE A 196 3.05 9.32 -3.63
CA ILE A 196 4.47 9.06 -3.91
C ILE A 196 4.82 9.13 -5.39
N CYS A 197 3.88 9.13 -6.33
CA CYS A 197 4.13 9.12 -7.77
C CYS A 197 3.63 10.40 -8.45
N ASP A 198 4.20 10.73 -9.61
CA ASP A 198 3.83 11.93 -10.37
C ASP A 198 2.64 11.68 -11.31
N LYS A 199 2.56 10.48 -11.90
CA LYS A 199 1.34 9.98 -12.54
C LYS A 199 1.08 8.53 -12.14
N VAL A 200 -0.20 8.22 -12.00
CA VAL A 200 -0.68 6.90 -11.60
C VAL A 200 -1.65 6.37 -12.64
N SER A 201 -1.31 5.22 -13.22
CA SER A 201 -2.19 4.40 -14.02
C SER A 201 -2.74 3.26 -13.16
N VAL A 202 -4.03 2.98 -13.27
CA VAL A 202 -4.74 2.03 -12.42
C VAL A 202 -5.38 0.97 -13.29
N PHE A 203 -5.07 -0.29 -13.00
CA PHE A 203 -5.50 -1.47 -13.76
C PHE A 203 -6.10 -2.51 -12.80
N GLY A 204 -7.13 -3.26 -13.20
CA GLY A 204 -7.64 -4.35 -12.37
C GLY A 204 -8.45 -3.91 -11.15
N PHE A 205 -9.13 -2.76 -11.23
CA PHE A 205 -10.03 -2.26 -10.19
C PHE A 205 -11.47 -2.26 -10.68
N GLY A 206 -12.41 -2.49 -9.76
CA GLY A 206 -13.85 -2.57 -10.07
C GLY A 206 -14.28 -3.95 -10.58
N ALA A 207 -15.52 -4.01 -11.08
CA ALA A 207 -16.06 -5.20 -11.73
C ALA A 207 -15.61 -5.31 -13.21
N ASP A 208 -15.90 -6.45 -13.84
CA ASP A 208 -15.90 -6.55 -15.31
C ASP A 208 -17.13 -5.89 -15.96
N SER A 209 -17.18 -5.95 -17.29
CA SER A 209 -18.28 -5.44 -18.12
C SER A 209 -19.64 -6.08 -17.81
N ASP A 210 -19.64 -7.29 -17.24
CA ASP A 210 -20.85 -8.00 -16.78
C ASP A 210 -21.20 -7.71 -15.30
N GLY A 211 -20.42 -6.87 -14.62
CA GLY A 211 -20.63 -6.54 -13.20
C GLY A 211 -20.13 -7.59 -12.22
N ASN A 212 -19.35 -8.59 -12.66
CA ASN A 212 -18.77 -9.60 -11.79
C ASN A 212 -17.58 -9.06 -11.00
N TRP A 213 -17.58 -9.34 -9.70
CA TRP A 213 -16.45 -9.09 -8.81
C TRP A 213 -15.72 -10.42 -8.61
N SER A 214 -14.63 -10.64 -9.35
CA SER A 214 -13.83 -11.86 -9.24
C SER A 214 -12.37 -11.59 -9.56
N HIS A 215 -11.48 -12.52 -9.19
CA HIS A 215 -10.07 -12.37 -9.55
C HIS A 215 -9.75 -12.93 -10.93
N TYR A 216 -8.81 -12.30 -11.66
CA TYR A 216 -8.38 -12.78 -12.99
C TYR A 216 -7.73 -14.17 -12.96
N PHE A 217 -7.16 -14.56 -11.80
CA PHE A 217 -6.40 -15.80 -11.64
C PHE A 217 -7.21 -16.97 -11.09
N GLU A 218 -8.47 -16.77 -10.69
CA GLU A 218 -9.26 -17.82 -10.06
C GLU A 218 -10.50 -18.16 -10.89
N LYS A 219 -10.84 -19.46 -10.94
CA LYS A 219 -12.15 -19.90 -11.44
C LYS A 219 -13.10 -19.98 -10.26
N LEU A 220 -13.87 -18.92 -10.03
CA LEU A 220 -14.86 -18.94 -8.98
C LEU A 220 -16.00 -19.92 -9.28
N ARG A 221 -16.27 -20.82 -8.34
CA ARG A 221 -17.51 -21.63 -8.33
C ARG A 221 -18.74 -20.79 -7.97
N ASN A 222 -18.56 -19.71 -7.22
CA ASN A 222 -19.63 -18.78 -6.86
C ASN A 222 -19.26 -17.35 -7.28
N LYS A 223 -19.98 -16.82 -8.28
CA LYS A 223 -19.78 -15.47 -8.80
C LYS A 223 -20.41 -14.35 -7.93
N LYS A 224 -21.15 -14.71 -6.87
CA LYS A 224 -21.74 -13.74 -5.92
C LYS A 224 -20.74 -13.30 -4.85
N LEU A 225 -19.53 -12.90 -5.24
CA LEU A 225 -18.62 -12.28 -4.28
C LEU A 225 -19.13 -10.87 -3.97
N LYS A 226 -19.25 -10.59 -2.67
CA LYS A 226 -19.40 -9.23 -2.16
C LYS A 226 -18.00 -8.68 -1.90
N THR A 227 -17.88 -7.35 -1.79
CA THR A 227 -16.63 -6.64 -1.47
C THR A 227 -16.11 -6.90 -0.04
N GLY A 228 -16.67 -7.88 0.66
CA GLY A 228 -16.31 -8.27 2.01
C GLY A 228 -16.57 -7.15 3.03
N PRO A 229 -15.66 -6.94 4.01
CA PRO A 229 -15.82 -5.93 5.06
C PRO A 229 -15.59 -4.49 4.58
N HIS A 230 -15.16 -4.32 3.33
CA HIS A 230 -14.89 -3.04 2.69
C HIS A 230 -16.09 -2.56 1.89
N SER A 231 -16.21 -1.25 1.73
CA SER A 231 -17.22 -0.66 0.84
C SER A 231 -16.67 -0.56 -0.59
N GLY A 232 -16.46 -1.70 -1.27
CA GLY A 232 -15.74 -1.72 -2.55
C GLY A 232 -16.45 -0.98 -3.69
N MET A 233 -17.78 -0.92 -3.67
CA MET A 233 -18.54 -0.04 -4.58
C MET A 233 -18.21 1.42 -4.36
N TYR A 234 -18.20 1.87 -3.11
CA TYR A 234 -17.86 3.25 -2.76
C TYR A 234 -16.40 3.58 -3.09
N GLU A 235 -15.48 2.68 -2.76
CA GLU A 235 -14.08 2.82 -3.16
C GLU A 235 -13.96 2.99 -4.69
N TYR A 236 -14.65 2.17 -5.47
CA TYR A 236 -14.64 2.27 -6.93
C TYR A 236 -15.26 3.57 -7.46
N GLU A 237 -16.31 4.09 -6.82
CA GLU A 237 -16.86 5.42 -7.14
C GLU A 237 -15.82 6.52 -6.92
N ILE A 238 -15.06 6.47 -5.82
CA ILE A 238 -13.97 7.43 -5.56
C ILE A 238 -12.87 7.31 -6.62
N ILE A 239 -12.50 6.08 -7.03
CA ILE A 239 -11.53 5.85 -8.11
C ILE A 239 -12.01 6.49 -9.43
N GLN A 240 -13.28 6.30 -9.78
CA GLN A 240 -13.85 6.91 -10.98
C GLN A 240 -13.85 8.44 -10.91
N LYS A 241 -14.14 9.02 -9.74
CA LYS A 241 -14.05 10.48 -9.52
C LYS A 241 -12.60 10.97 -9.70
N LEU A 242 -11.62 10.28 -9.11
CA LEU A 242 -10.20 10.62 -9.26
C LEU A 242 -9.77 10.61 -10.74
N HIS A 243 -10.24 9.62 -11.50
CA HIS A 243 -9.97 9.57 -12.94
C HIS A 243 -10.63 10.73 -13.70
N LYS A 244 -11.91 11.01 -13.42
CA LYS A 244 -12.64 12.14 -14.04
C LYS A 244 -11.96 13.49 -13.77
N PHE A 245 -11.38 13.66 -12.59
CA PHE A 245 -10.62 14.87 -12.22
C PHE A 245 -9.16 14.87 -12.72
N GLY A 246 -8.77 13.91 -13.54
CA GLY A 246 -7.42 13.83 -14.10
C GLY A 246 -6.32 13.54 -13.07
N LYS A 247 -6.67 13.04 -11.88
CA LYS A 247 -5.69 12.68 -10.84
C LYS A 247 -5.04 11.33 -11.08
N ILE A 248 -5.73 10.43 -11.80
CA ILE A 248 -5.24 9.10 -12.18
C ILE A 248 -5.74 8.75 -13.58
N ASN A 249 -5.09 7.79 -14.23
CA ASN A 249 -5.60 7.16 -15.45
C ASN A 249 -6.18 5.78 -15.13
N LEU A 250 -7.50 5.61 -15.22
CA LEU A 250 -8.17 4.35 -14.92
C LEU A 250 -8.41 3.53 -16.19
N PHE A 251 -7.82 2.33 -16.24
CA PHE A 251 -8.04 1.35 -17.28
C PHE A 251 -9.10 0.35 -16.82
N ARG A 252 -10.22 0.33 -17.53
CA ARG A 252 -11.43 -0.43 -17.14
C ARG A 252 -11.41 -1.89 -17.56
N GLY A 253 -10.42 -2.33 -18.34
CA GLY A 253 -10.33 -3.70 -18.81
C GLY A 253 -11.21 -3.97 -20.03
N TRP A 254 -11.46 -5.25 -20.25
CA TRP A 254 -12.31 -5.79 -21.32
C TRP A 254 -13.53 -6.49 -20.71
#